data_AF-A0A1L5NEL7-F1
#
_entry.id   AF-A0A1L5NEL7-F1
#
_cell.length_a   1.000
_cell.length_b   1.000
_cell.length_c   1.000
_cell.angle_alpha   90.00
_cell.angle_beta   90.00
_cell.angle_gamma   90.00
#
_symmetry.space_group_name_H-M   'P 1'
#
loop_
_entity.id
_entity.type
_entity.pdbx_description
1 polymer ?
#
loop_
_entity_poly.entity_id
_entity_poly.type
_entity_poly.pdbx_seq_one_letter_code
_entity_poly.pdbx_strand_id
1 'polypeptide(L)' 'MAVSVDNLDMRKLERDLRDNHQVHVKYRTVKHVEGLRVSPHIYMLKRDLDTFVTALRNALEEGSRRF' A
#
# COMPACT_ATOMS: atom_id res chain seq x y z
N MET A 1 -3.31 10.43 -2.05
CA MET A 1 -3.56 9.55 -3.21
C MET A 1 -4.24 8.28 -2.72
N ALA A 2 -5.14 7.67 -3.50
CA ALA A 2 -5.72 6.36 -3.19
C ALA A 2 -5.34 5.37 -4.30
N VAL A 3 -4.99 4.14 -3.93
CA VAL A 3 -4.65 3.05 -4.85
C VAL A 3 -5.48 1.82 -4.51
N SER A 4 -5.84 1.05 -5.53
CA SER A 4 -6.46 -0.27 -5.39
C SER A 4 -5.77 -1.20 -6.37
N VAL A 5 -5.64 -2.48 -6.02
CA VAL A 5 -4.99 -3.48 -6.85
C VAL A 5 -5.95 -4.66 -7.01
N ASP A 6 -6.20 -5.05 -8.25
CA ASP A 6 -7.13 -6.14 -8.56
C ASP A 6 -6.69 -7.45 -7.91
N ASN A 7 -7.67 -8.26 -7.52
CA ASN A 7 -7.51 -9.59 -6.94
C ASN A 7 -6.69 -9.64 -5.64
N LEU A 8 -6.56 -8.52 -4.92
CA LEU A 8 -5.88 -8.46 -3.63
C LEU A 8 -6.78 -7.94 -2.51
N ASP A 9 -6.64 -8.55 -1.34
CA ASP A 9 -7.26 -8.08 -0.11
C ASP A 9 -6.51 -6.85 0.40
N MET A 10 -7.12 -5.68 0.25
CA MET A 10 -6.53 -4.40 0.65
C MET A 10 -6.27 -4.29 2.15
N ARG A 11 -6.97 -5.03 3.02
CA ARG A 11 -6.71 -5.03 4.48
C ARG A 11 -5.47 -5.85 4.81
N LYS A 12 -5.27 -6.98 4.13
CA LYS A 12 -4.03 -7.76 4.27
C LYS A 12 -2.85 -6.96 3.77
N LEU A 13 -3.00 -6.28 2.63
CA LEU A 13 -1.94 -5.44 2.06
C LEU A 13 -1.60 -4.24 2.97
N GLU A 14 -2.59 -3.62 3.62
CA GLU A 14 -2.32 -2.58 4.63
C GLU A 14 -1.44 -3.11 5.77
N ARG A 15 -1.79 -4.28 6.32
CA ARG A 15 -1.04 -4.91 7.42
C ARG A 15 0.38 -5.25 6.99
N ASP A 16 0.54 -5.85 5.82
CA ASP A 16 1.85 -6.23 5.29
C ASP A 16 2.77 -5.02 5.07
N LEU A 17 2.24 -3.97 4.43
CA LEU A 17 2.98 -2.72 4.23
C LEU A 17 3.39 -2.07 5.56
N ARG A 18 2.51 -2.11 6.57
CA ARG A 18 2.80 -1.55 7.89
C ARG A 18 3.84 -2.38 8.65
N ASP A 19 3.62 -3.68 8.73
CA ASP A 19 4.34 -4.57 9.65
C ASP A 19 5.71 -4.98 9.07
N ASN A 20 5.78 -5.23 7.76
CA ASN A 20 6.99 -5.74 7.10
C ASN A 20 7.79 -4.66 6.35
N HIS A 21 7.13 -3.58 5.93
CA HIS A 21 7.76 -2.54 5.11
C HIS A 21 7.79 -1.14 5.74
N GLN A 22 7.28 -0.98 6.97
CA GLN A 22 7.22 0.30 7.70
C GLN A 22 6.53 1.44 6.91
N VAL A 23 5.62 1.07 6.01
CA VAL A 23 4.88 1.99 5.15
C VAL A 23 3.52 2.27 5.77
N HIS A 24 3.30 3.54 6.14
CA HIS A 24 2.02 3.98 6.69
C HIS A 24 1.00 4.29 5.60
N VAL A 25 0.13 3.32 5.32
CA VAL A 25 -1.09 3.48 4.52
C VAL A 25 -2.32 3.26 5.39
N LYS A 26 -3.49 3.71 4.92
CA LYS A 26 -4.77 3.43 5.57
C LYS A 26 -5.72 2.75 4.61
N TYR A 27 -6.23 1.59 4.99
CA TYR A 27 -7.35 0.96 4.30
C TYR A 27 -8.59 1.87 4.34
N ARG A 28 -9.26 2.01 3.21
CA ARG A 28 -10.50 2.77 3.05
C ARG A 28 -11.43 2.08 2.06
N THR A 29 -12.72 2.20 2.31
CA THR A 29 -13.78 1.87 1.35
C THR A 29 -14.50 3.15 0.97
N VAL A 30 -14.59 3.47 -0.32
CA VAL A 30 -15.29 4.65 -0.83
C VAL A 30 -16.25 4.21 -1.93
N LYS A 31 -17.56 4.44 -1.73
CA LYS A 31 -18.61 4.15 -2.74
C LYS A 31 -18.45 2.77 -3.42
N HIS A 32 -18.17 1.74 -2.62
CA HIS A 32 -17.95 0.32 -3.03
C HIS A 32 -16.56 -0.04 -3.56
N VAL A 33 -15.62 0.89 -3.66
CA VAL A 33 -14.23 0.59 -4.02
C VAL A 33 -13.40 0.47 -2.74
N GLU A 34 -12.75 -0.68 -2.57
CA GLU A 34 -11.74 -0.89 -1.54
C GLU A 34 -10.37 -0.42 -2.03
N GLY A 35 -9.59 0.21 -1.16
CA GLY A 35 -8.26 0.69 -1.53
C GLY A 35 -7.45 1.18 -0.34
N LEU A 36 -6.19 1.53 -0.63
CA LEU A 36 -5.23 2.08 0.30
C LEU A 36 -5.08 3.58 0.06
N ARG A 37 -5.29 4.37 1.11
CA ARG A 37 -4.98 5.79 1.11
C ARG A 37 -3.53 5.99 1.51
N VAL A 38 -2.74 6.47 0.56
CA VAL A 38 -1.41 7.04 0.79
C VAL A 38 -1.60 8.52 1.11
N SER A 39 -1.15 8.95 2.28
CA SER A 39 -1.18 10.35 2.71
C SER A 39 0.22 10.95 2.55
N PRO A 40 0.59 11.43 1.35
CA PRO A 40 1.80 12.23 1.21
C PRO A 40 1.64 13.49 2.06
N HIS A 41 2.69 13.81 2.80
CA HIS A 41 2.81 15.03 3.59
C HIS A 41 3.76 15.98 2.87
N ILE A 42 3.68 17.28 3.12
CA ILE A 42 4.47 18.30 2.40
C ILE A 42 6.00 18.12 2.55
N TYR A 43 6.46 17.33 3.52
CA TYR A 43 7.86 16.98 3.73
C TYR A 43 8.28 15.66 3.06
N MET A 44 7.37 14.99 2.36
CA MET A 44 7.68 13.74 1.67
C MET A 44 8.58 14.05 0.46
N LEU A 45 9.78 13.47 0.47
CA LEU A 45 10.76 13.63 -0.60
C LEU A 45 10.53 12.57 -1.68
N LYS A 46 11.10 12.79 -2.87
CA LYS A 46 11.06 11.80 -3.97
C LYS A 46 11.55 10.42 -3.50
N ARG A 47 12.61 10.37 -2.70
CA ARG A 47 13.15 9.12 -2.14
C ARG A 47 12.14 8.36 -1.27
N ASP A 48 11.27 9.08 -0.56
CA ASP A 48 10.26 8.46 0.30
C ASP A 48 9.15 7.85 -0.56
N LEU A 49 8.85 8.47 -1.71
CA LEU A 49 7.96 7.91 -2.72
C LEU A 49 8.59 6.68 -3.40
N ASP A 50 9.87 6.73 -3.73
CA ASP A 50 10.60 5.60 -4.31
C ASP A 50 10.61 4.40 -3.32
N THR A 51 10.81 4.65 -2.03
CA THR A 51 10.70 3.64 -0.96
C THR A 51 9.29 3.05 -0.89
N PHE A 52 8.26 3.90 -0.92
CA PHE A 52 6.87 3.44 -0.94
C PHE A 52 6.57 2.53 -2.13
N VAL A 53 6.95 2.93 -3.34
CA VAL A 53 6.71 2.14 -4.57
C VAL A 53 7.48 0.81 -4.51
N THR A 54 8.71 0.82 -4.01
CA THR A 54 9.53 -0.38 -3.85
C THR A 54 8.91 -1.36 -2.86
N ALA A 55 8.49 -0.86 -1.69
CA ALA A 55 7.79 -1.65 -0.67
C ALA A 55 6.47 -2.22 -1.21
N LEU A 56 5.70 -1.42 -1.93
CA LEU A 56 4.47 -1.88 -2.56
C LEU A 56 4.74 -3.01 -3.54
N ARG A 57 5.73 -2.88 -4.43
CA ARG A 57 6.11 -3.96 -5.35
C ARG A 57 6.47 -5.25 -4.60
N ASN A 58 7.29 -5.15 -3.56
CA ASN A 58 7.71 -6.32 -2.78
C ASN A 58 6.51 -7.01 -2.10
N ALA A 59 5.63 -6.23 -1.46
CA ALA A 59 4.39 -6.74 -0.85
C ALA A 59 3.47 -7.44 -1.87
N LEU A 60 3.40 -6.90 -3.10
CA LEU A 60 2.63 -7.50 -4.19
C LEU A 60 3.26 -8.81 -4.70
N GLU A 61 4.58 -8.86 -4.86
CA GLU A 61 5.30 -10.08 -5.27
C GLU A 61 5.24 -11.19 -4.21
N GLU A 62 5.34 -10.83 -2.93
CA GLU A 62 5.22 -11.76 -1.80
C GLU A 62 3.78 -12.24 -1.60
N GLY A 63 2.81 -11.33 -1.75
CA GLY A 63 1.39 -11.65 -1.78
C GLY A 63 1.07 -12.63 -2.91
N SER A 64 1.53 -12.35 -4.13
CA SER A 64 1.32 -13.23 -5.30
C SER A 64 1.95 -14.62 -5.15
N ARG A 65 2.96 -14.80 -4.28
CA ARG A 65 3.54 -16.11 -3.98
C ARG A 65 2.82 -16.85 -2.84
N ARG A 66 1.98 -16.16 -2.08
CA ARG A 66 1.24 -16.70 -0.93
C ARG A 66 -0.22 -17.06 -1.26
N PHE A 67 -0.69 -16.77 -2.48
CA PHE A 67 -2.03 -17.09 -2.99
C PHE A 67 -1.96 -18.06 -4.16
#